data_AF-A0A8J8BXY5-F1
#
_entry.id   AF-A0A8J8BXY5-F1
#
_cell.length_a   1.000
_cell.length_b   1.000
_cell.length_c   1.000
_cell.angle_alpha   90.00
_cell.angle_beta   90.00
_cell.angle_gamma   90.00
#
_symmetry.space_group_name_H-M   'P 1'
#
loop_
_entity.id
_entity.type
_entity.pdbx_description
1 polymer ?
#
loop_
_entity_poly.entity_id
_entity_poly.type
_entity_poly.pdbx_seq_one_letter_code
_entity_poly.pdbx_strand_id
1 'polypeptide(L)'
;DPLINLLEKTRDDDLRRNILLVLRDIGDIKAVDPLINLLAETGDNGLKRSISVALRDIGDPKAVDPLINLLEKTDDYRTRIVMKGVIDSLRRK
;
A
#
# COMPACT_ATOMS: atom_id res chain seq x y z
N ASP A 1 3.83 -5.98 -14.40
CA ASP A 1 2.92 -4.87 -14.77
C ASP A 1 3.74 -3.61 -15.04
N PRO A 2 3.55 -2.89 -16.16
CA PRO A 2 4.31 -1.67 -16.48
C PRO A 2 4.20 -0.57 -15.42
N LEU A 3 3.05 -0.42 -14.76
CA LEU A 3 2.84 0.59 -13.72
C LEU A 3 3.59 0.23 -12.44
N ILE A 4 3.58 -1.04 -12.03
CA ILE A 4 4.38 -1.52 -10.90
C ILE A 4 5.88 -1.29 -11.13
N ASN A 5 6.38 -1.65 -12.31
CA ASN A 5 7.78 -1.43 -12.68
C ASN A 5 8.15 0.07 -12.69
N LEU A 6 7.23 0.94 -13.10
CA LEU A 6 7.45 2.39 -13.05
C LEU A 6 7.45 2.92 -11.60
N LEU A 7 6.54 2.41 -10.76
CA LEU A 7 6.44 2.76 -9.34
C LEU A 7 7.73 2.46 -8.57
N GLU A 8 8.34 1.30 -8.83
CA GLU A 8 9.60 0.88 -8.22
C GLU A 8 10.81 1.73 -8.66
N LYS A 9 10.84 2.12 -9.94
CA LYS A 9 12.01 2.81 -10.53
C LYS A 9 12.01 4.31 -10.32
N THR A 10 10.83 4.93 -10.26
CA THR A 10 10.75 6.38 -10.11
C THR A 10 11.12 6.82 -8.69
N ARG A 11 11.77 7.98 -8.58
CA ARG A 11 12.05 8.69 -7.32
C ARG A 11 11.16 9.93 -7.14
N ASP A 12 10.28 10.19 -8.10
CA ASP A 12 9.33 11.29 -8.07
C ASP A 12 8.11 10.86 -7.25
N ASP A 13 7.91 11.49 -6.10
CA ASP A 13 6.84 11.15 -5.16
C ASP A 13 5.44 11.47 -5.69
N ASP A 14 5.30 12.51 -6.52
CA ASP A 14 4.01 12.85 -7.13
C ASP A 14 3.66 11.84 -8.22
N LEU A 15 4.65 11.41 -9.00
CA LEU A 15 4.46 10.32 -9.95
C LEU A 15 4.12 9.01 -9.23
N ARG A 16 4.77 8.67 -8.11
CA ARG A 16 4.42 7.48 -7.30
C ARG A 16 2.97 7.53 -6.84
N ARG A 17 2.52 8.67 -6.31
CA ARG A 17 1.11 8.86 -5.89
C ARG A 17 0.15 8.66 -7.05
N ASN A 18 0.44 9.24 -8.21
CA ASN A 18 -0.39 9.07 -9.41
C ASN A 18 -0.47 7.61 -9.85
N ILE A 19 0.65 6.87 -9.84
CA ILE A 19 0.66 5.45 -10.20
C ILE A 19 -0.19 4.63 -9.21
N LEU A 20 -0.08 4.90 -7.91
CA LEU A 20 -0.90 4.22 -6.91
C LEU A 20 -2.40 4.52 -7.06
N LEU A 21 -2.76 5.76 -7.41
CA LEU A 21 -4.13 6.14 -7.72
C LEU A 21 -4.66 5.36 -8.93
N VAL A 22 -3.86 5.25 -9.99
CA VAL A 22 -4.24 4.47 -11.19
C VAL A 22 -4.40 2.99 -10.86
N LEU A 23 -3.45 2.38 -10.13
CA LEU A 23 -3.53 0.98 -9.73
C LEU A 23 -4.76 0.70 -8.86
N ARG A 24 -5.08 1.63 -7.94
CA ARG A 24 -6.30 1.59 -7.15
C ARG A 24 -7.54 1.62 -8.03
N ASP A 25 -7.63 2.57 -8.95
CA ASP A 25 -8.82 2.77 -9.79
C ASP A 25 -9.02 1.61 -10.77
N ILE A 26 -7.94 0.95 -11.20
CA ILE A 26 -7.99 -0.29 -11.96
C ILE A 26 -8.55 -1.44 -11.11
N GLY A 27 -8.16 -1.53 -9.84
CA GLY A 27 -8.69 -2.52 -8.90
C GLY A 27 -8.27 -3.97 -9.18
N ASP A 28 -7.25 -4.22 -10.01
CA ASP A 28 -6.78 -5.57 -10.32
C ASP A 28 -6.04 -6.18 -9.10
N ILE A 29 -6.55 -7.31 -8.59
CA ILE A 29 -5.97 -8.06 -7.48
C ILE A 29 -4.52 -8.51 -7.73
N LYS A 30 -4.08 -8.55 -9.00
CA LYS A 30 -2.68 -8.84 -9.36
C LYS A 30 -1.71 -7.75 -8.89
N ALA A 31 -2.19 -6.54 -8.62
CA ALA A 31 -1.36 -5.46 -8.07
C ALA A 31 -1.06 -5.66 -6.58
N VAL A 32 -1.81 -6.51 -5.87
CA VAL A 32 -1.74 -6.60 -4.41
C VAL A 32 -0.41 -7.20 -3.92
N ASP A 33 0.07 -8.30 -4.51
CA ASP A 33 1.35 -8.90 -4.06
C ASP A 33 2.55 -7.97 -4.33
N PRO A 34 2.67 -7.34 -5.52
CA PRO A 34 3.69 -6.33 -5.74
C PRO A 34 3.62 -5.15 -4.78
N LEU A 35 2.41 -4.65 -4.48
CA LEU A 35 2.23 -3.55 -3.55
C LEU A 35 2.59 -3.95 -2.11
N ILE A 36 2.33 -5.19 -1.69
CA ILE A 36 2.78 -5.72 -0.39
C ILE A 36 4.30 -5.75 -0.31
N ASN A 37 4.98 -6.21 -1.37
CA ASN A 37 6.45 -6.24 -1.40
C ASN A 37 7.04 -4.82 -1.32
N LEU A 38 6.53 -3.90 -2.15
CA LEU A 38 6.97 -2.51 -2.13
C LEU A 38 6.74 -1.85 -0.76
N LEU A 39 5.62 -2.15 -0.12
CA LEU A 39 5.28 -1.64 1.21
C LEU A 39 6.28 -2.11 2.28
N ALA A 40 6.79 -3.33 2.17
CA ALA A 40 7.78 -3.88 3.09
C ALA A 40 9.19 -3.32 2.86
N GLU A 41 9.55 -3.00 1.62
CA GLU A 41 10.88 -2.53 1.23
C GLU A 41 11.06 -1.01 1.42
N THR A 42 10.00 -0.23 1.27
CA THR A 42 10.11 1.23 1.34
C THR A 42 10.39 1.73 2.76
N GLY A 43 11.31 2.68 2.89
CA GLY A 43 11.54 3.45 4.13
C GLY A 43 10.66 4.70 4.25
N ASP A 44 9.97 5.10 3.19
CA ASP A 44 9.17 6.33 3.18
C ASP A 44 7.77 6.10 3.77
N ASN A 45 7.53 6.67 4.95
CA ASN A 45 6.23 6.61 5.64
C ASN A 45 5.08 7.25 4.83
N GLY A 46 5.35 8.23 3.98
CA GLY A 46 4.37 8.81 3.05
C GLY A 46 3.91 7.82 2.00
N LEU A 47 4.87 7.13 1.38
CA LEU A 47 4.60 6.07 0.42
C LEU A 47 3.91 4.87 1.08
N LYS A 48 4.34 4.45 2.29
CA LYS A 48 3.66 3.39 3.06
C LYS A 48 2.17 3.66 3.22
N ARG A 49 1.81 4.85 3.70
CA ARG A 49 0.41 5.27 3.86
C ARG A 49 -0.37 5.21 2.55
N SER A 50 0.25 5.66 1.46
CA SER A 50 -0.38 5.66 0.12
C SER A 50 -0.62 4.23 -0.39
N ILE A 51 0.36 3.34 -0.23
CA ILE A 51 0.23 1.93 -0.61
C ILE A 51 -0.85 1.23 0.24
N SER A 52 -0.87 1.45 1.56
CA SER A 52 -1.90 0.87 2.43
C SER A 52 -3.32 1.29 2.03
N VAL A 53 -3.51 2.55 1.62
CA VAL A 53 -4.79 3.04 1.11
C VAL A 53 -5.16 2.37 -0.22
N ALA A 54 -4.21 2.25 -1.16
CA ALA A 54 -4.45 1.54 -2.42
C ALA A 54 -4.85 0.08 -2.17
N LEU A 55 -4.16 -0.63 -1.28
CA LEU A 55 -4.48 -2.01 -0.89
C LEU A 55 -5.89 -2.14 -0.29
N ARG A 56 -6.30 -1.21 0.59
CA ARG A 56 -7.66 -1.14 1.14
C ARG A 56 -8.73 -1.08 0.05
N ASP A 57 -8.47 -0.22 -0.92
CA ASP A 57 -9.45 0.16 -1.93
C ASP A 57 -9.56 -0.95 -2.99
N ILE A 58 -8.45 -1.60 -3.37
CA ILE A 58 -8.44 -2.86 -4.14
C ILE A 58 -9.23 -3.94 -3.39
N GLY A 59 -9.06 -4.04 -2.08
CA GLY A 59 -9.96 -4.82 -1.21
C GLY A 59 -9.65 -6.31 -1.10
N ASP A 60 -8.49 -6.77 -1.56
CA ASP A 60 -8.08 -8.16 -1.37
C ASP A 60 -7.68 -8.42 0.10
N PRO A 61 -8.34 -9.35 0.81
CA PRO A 61 -8.07 -9.62 2.22
C PRO A 61 -6.66 -10.13 2.49
N LYS A 62 -5.92 -10.62 1.47
CA LYS A 62 -4.53 -11.05 1.64
C LYS A 62 -3.58 -9.93 2.11
N ALA A 63 -3.99 -8.67 1.96
CA ALA A 63 -3.22 -7.52 2.44
C ALA A 63 -3.25 -7.37 3.98
N VAL A 64 -4.16 -8.04 4.70
CA VAL A 64 -4.34 -7.86 6.15
C VAL A 64 -3.10 -8.27 6.95
N ASP A 65 -2.60 -9.49 6.77
CA ASP A 65 -1.47 -10.00 7.56
C ASP A 65 -0.17 -9.22 7.31
N PRO A 66 0.19 -8.87 6.05
CA PRO A 66 1.32 -8.00 5.78
C PRO A 66 1.21 -6.62 6.43
N LEU A 67 0.02 -6.02 6.45
CA LEU A 67 -0.21 -4.73 7.10
C LEU A 67 -0.07 -4.80 8.62
N ILE A 68 -0.49 -5.91 9.25
CA ILE A 68 -0.28 -6.15 10.69
C ILE A 68 1.20 -6.24 11.02
N ASN A 69 1.95 -7.06 10.26
CA ASN A 69 3.39 -7.20 10.43
C ASN A 69 4.13 -5.87 10.29
N LEU A 70 3.68 -5.00 9.38
CA LEU A 70 4.28 -3.68 9.21
C LEU A 70 3.91 -2.71 10.35
N LEU A 71 2.67 -2.78 10.86
CA LEU A 71 2.22 -1.98 11.99
C LEU A 71 3.04 -2.26 13.26
N GLU A 72 3.52 -3.49 13.44
CA GLU A 72 4.40 -3.88 14.53
C GLU A 72 5.84 -3.33 14.37
N LYS A 73 6.29 -3.12 13.13
CA LYS A 73 7.65 -2.68 12.81
C LYS A 73 7.81 -1.17 12.66
N THR A 74 6.71 -0.43 12.50
CA THR A 74 6.75 1.02 12.29
C THR A 74 6.61 1.79 13.60
N ASP A 75 7.47 2.77 13.80
CA ASP A 75 7.44 3.74 14.89
C ASP A 75 6.65 5.01 14.53
N ASP A 76 6.35 5.24 13.25
CA ASP A 76 5.59 6.40 12.79
C ASP A 76 4.13 6.32 13.19
N TYR A 77 3.76 7.14 14.18
CA TYR A 77 2.41 7.23 14.73
C TYR A 77 1.33 7.44 13.66
N ARG A 78 1.59 8.29 12.66
CA ARG A 78 0.64 8.55 11.57
C ARG A 78 0.41 7.31 10.72
N THR A 79 1.47 6.60 10.37
CA THR A 79 1.40 5.34 9.62
C THR A 79 0.64 4.27 10.39
N ARG A 80 0.84 4.15 11.71
CA ARG A 80 0.10 3.21 12.57
C ARG A 80 -1.40 3.45 12.55
N ILE A 81 -1.86 4.70 12.66
CA ILE A 81 -3.29 5.05 12.63
C ILE A 81 -3.89 4.65 11.27
N VAL A 82 -3.22 5.02 10.18
CA VAL A 82 -3.70 4.72 8.82
C VAL A 82 -3.81 3.22 8.61
N MET A 83 -2.76 2.47 8.94
CA MET A 83 -2.74 1.01 8.77
C MET A 83 -3.81 0.32 9.62
N LYS A 84 -4.03 0.76 10.86
CA LYS A 84 -5.12 0.21 11.69
C LYS A 84 -6.49 0.40 11.04
N GLY A 85 -6.78 1.61 10.55
CA GLY A 85 -8.03 1.90 9.85
C GLY A 85 -8.20 1.09 8.56
N VAL A 86 -7.10 0.87 7.83
CA VAL A 86 -7.08 0.02 6.63
C VAL A 86 -7.37 -1.44 6.99
N ILE A 87 -6.68 -2.00 7.99
CA ILE A 87 -6.87 -3.39 8.45
C ILE A 87 -8.32 -3.60 8.87
N ASP A 88 -8.86 -2.69 9.68
CA ASP A 88 -10.25 -2.77 10.14
C ASP A 88 -11.23 -2.69 8.98
N SER A 89 -10.93 -1.90 7.93
CA SER A 89 -11.75 -1.83 6.72
C SER A 89 -11.71 -3.10 5.89
N LEU A 90 -10.52 -3.71 5.72
CA LEU A 90 -10.36 -4.94 4.93
C LEU A 90 -11.02 -6.13 5.61
N ARG A 91 -11.01 -6.19 6.96
CA ARG A 91 -11.69 -7.24 7.73
C ARG A 91 -13.22 -7.17 7.70
N ARG A 92 -13.79 -6.02 7.30
CA ARG A 92 -15.24 -5.80 7.21
C ARG A 92 -15.81 -6.00 5.80
N LYS A 93 -14.94 -6.11 4.79
CA LYS A 93 -15.33 -6.47 3.42
C LYS A 93 -15.47 -7.98 3.33
#